data_AF-A0A5E4Z8Q0-F1
#
_entry.id   AF-A0A5E4Z8Q0-F1
#
_cell.length_a   1.000
_cell.length_b   1.000
_cell.length_c   1.000
_cell.angle_alpha   90.00
_cell.angle_beta   90.00
_cell.angle_gamma   90.00
#
_symmetry.space_group_name_H-M   'P 1'
#
loop_
_entity.id
_entity.type
_entity.pdbx_description
1 polymer ?
#
loop_
_entity_poly.entity_id
_entity_poly.type
_entity_poly.pdbx_seq_one_letter_code
_entity_poly.pdbx_strand_id
1 'polypeptide(L)'
;MNYALNADFFHTRARLGLDSTGTDAPAARAFARQAGRACAIAGQFFASIHVSQFPVLLCQFAMGYNEVLLAKIGGASADLLDVSLATRSRFDAAVHKQDSVWLLDVMYSICEIAADNGTDSVPFFSDLPELTMLIDAAVERHEDTDALAEAAAAHERWKAALPTAAQLMSDVKRKASADGQKYEFEGYTLWCEPAHGGWSLTNAYGVDYCAFLSSEASFQWLLDAVVNDEDVGAVPPGCEKIADDADDHPDIVMFYACEDAAIRVMQRLGFPNPNEQDSLDANYE
;
A
#
# COMPACT_ATOMS: atom_id res chain seq x y z
N MET A 1 -0.23 -21.97 18.42
CA MET A 1 1.21 -22.33 18.53
C MET A 1 1.63 -22.16 19.99
N ASN A 2 2.47 -23.04 20.56
CA ASN A 2 2.95 -22.90 21.94
C ASN A 2 4.40 -22.42 21.94
N TYR A 3 4.61 -21.11 22.07
CA TYR A 3 5.93 -20.48 21.99
C TYR A 3 6.89 -20.96 23.08
N ALA A 4 6.42 -21.14 24.31
CA ALA A 4 7.27 -21.59 25.42
C ALA A 4 7.80 -23.01 25.20
N LEU A 5 6.96 -23.92 24.70
CA LEU A 5 7.37 -25.29 24.38
C LEU A 5 8.37 -25.33 23.21
N ASN A 6 8.12 -24.54 22.16
CA ASN A 6 9.07 -24.44 21.04
C ASN A 6 10.42 -23.88 21.49
N ALA A 7 10.42 -22.88 22.37
CA ALA A 7 11.65 -22.33 22.92
C ALA A 7 12.51 -23.39 23.62
N ASP A 8 11.88 -24.21 24.48
CA ASP A 8 12.54 -25.33 25.16
C ASP A 8 13.05 -26.39 24.17
N PHE A 9 12.22 -26.77 23.19
CA PHE A 9 12.58 -27.74 22.17
C PHE A 9 13.85 -27.35 21.41
N PHE A 10 13.88 -26.15 20.82
CA PHE A 10 15.04 -25.67 20.08
C PHE A 10 16.24 -25.43 21.00
N HIS A 11 16.03 -24.93 22.22
CA HIS A 11 17.12 -24.75 23.18
C HIS A 11 17.78 -26.08 23.55
N THR A 12 16.97 -27.11 23.78
CA THR A 12 17.43 -28.46 24.12
C THR A 12 18.20 -29.07 22.95
N ARG A 13 17.70 -28.97 21.72
CA ARG A 13 18.43 -29.43 20.52
C ARG A 13 19.79 -28.76 20.36
N ALA A 14 19.85 -27.44 20.48
CA ALA A 14 21.09 -26.69 20.42
C ALA A 14 22.09 -27.13 21.51
N ARG A 15 21.62 -27.30 22.74
CA ARG A 15 22.46 -27.76 23.87
C ARG A 15 23.01 -29.17 23.71
N LEU A 16 22.25 -30.05 23.05
CA LEU A 16 22.65 -31.43 22.78
C LEU A 16 23.52 -31.56 21.52
N GLY A 17 23.81 -30.45 20.81
CA GLY A 17 24.58 -30.47 19.58
C GLY A 17 23.83 -31.13 18.41
N LEU A 18 22.50 -31.13 18.45
CA LEU A 18 21.63 -31.67 17.39
C LEU A 18 21.30 -30.64 16.31
N ASP A 19 21.87 -29.44 16.43
CA ASP A 19 21.67 -28.32 15.53
C ASP A 19 22.83 -28.26 14.51
N SER A 20 22.62 -28.89 13.36
CA SER A 20 23.61 -28.92 12.27
C SER A 20 23.71 -27.59 11.52
N THR A 21 22.72 -26.71 11.66
CA THR A 21 22.61 -25.43 10.92
C THR A 21 22.97 -24.22 11.78
N GLY A 22 23.08 -24.38 13.10
CA GLY A 22 23.37 -23.30 14.05
C GLY A 22 22.18 -22.37 14.31
N THR A 23 20.98 -22.75 13.86
CA THR A 23 19.78 -21.90 13.87
C THR A 23 18.86 -22.13 15.06
N ASP A 24 19.04 -23.23 15.81
CA ASP A 24 18.14 -23.61 16.90
C ASP A 24 18.31 -22.69 18.13
N ALA A 25 19.54 -22.27 18.45
CA ALA A 25 19.75 -21.35 19.58
C ALA A 25 19.13 -19.96 19.37
N PRO A 26 19.29 -19.30 18.20
CA PRO A 26 18.54 -18.10 17.84
C PRO A 26 17.02 -18.31 17.84
N ALA A 27 16.53 -19.40 17.23
CA ALA A 27 15.09 -19.72 17.19
C ALA A 27 14.51 -19.88 18.60
N ALA A 28 15.21 -20.56 19.50
CA ALA A 28 14.80 -20.71 20.89
C ALA A 28 14.62 -19.37 21.61
N ARG A 29 15.55 -18.43 21.39
CA ARG A 29 15.49 -17.08 21.96
C ARG A 29 14.32 -16.29 21.39
N ALA A 30 14.08 -16.37 20.08
CA ALA A 30 12.95 -15.73 19.42
C ALA A 30 11.61 -16.26 19.99
N PHE A 31 11.45 -17.58 20.09
CA PHE A 31 10.27 -18.20 20.69
C PHE A 31 10.06 -17.83 22.16
N ALA A 32 11.14 -17.72 22.96
CA ALA A 32 11.02 -17.26 24.34
C ALA A 32 10.54 -15.79 24.42
N ARG A 33 11.05 -14.92 23.54
CA ARG A 33 10.61 -13.52 23.44
C ARG A 33 9.15 -13.42 22.99
N GLN A 34 8.74 -14.21 22.00
CA GLN A 34 7.34 -14.37 21.55
C GLN A 34 6.41 -14.81 22.68
N ALA A 35 6.84 -15.77 23.51
CA ALA A 35 6.09 -16.20 24.68
C ALA A 35 5.88 -15.05 25.67
N GLY A 36 6.91 -14.24 25.90
CA GLY A 36 6.83 -13.03 26.74
C GLY A 36 5.81 -12.03 26.22
N ARG A 37 5.85 -11.74 24.92
CA ARG A 37 4.90 -10.83 24.26
C ARG A 37 3.46 -11.35 24.39
N ALA A 38 3.22 -12.62 24.05
CA ALA A 38 1.90 -13.24 24.14
C ALA A 38 1.33 -13.20 25.56
N CYS A 39 2.16 -13.48 26.58
CA CYS A 39 1.75 -13.37 27.99
C CYS A 39 1.37 -11.94 28.37
N ALA A 40 2.16 -10.94 27.99
CA ALA A 40 1.89 -9.53 28.28
C ALA A 40 0.62 -9.00 27.58
N ILE A 41 0.34 -9.45 26.36
CA ILE A 41 -0.90 -9.12 25.65
C ILE A 41 -2.09 -9.71 26.40
N ALA A 42 -2.01 -10.99 26.78
CA ALA A 42 -3.03 -11.70 27.55
C ALA A 42 -3.16 -11.26 29.03
N GLY A 43 -2.32 -10.35 29.52
CA GLY A 43 -2.34 -9.87 30.91
C GLY A 43 -1.83 -10.89 31.93
N GLN A 44 -0.99 -11.85 31.53
CA GLN A 44 -0.45 -12.91 32.37
C GLN A 44 1.01 -12.68 32.69
N PHE A 45 1.42 -12.73 33.97
CA PHE A 45 2.79 -12.39 34.38
C PHE A 45 3.74 -13.60 34.55
N PHE A 46 3.30 -14.82 34.26
CA PHE A 46 4.07 -16.03 34.62
C PHE A 46 4.70 -16.69 33.40
N ALA A 47 6.03 -16.81 33.41
CA ALA A 47 6.76 -17.64 32.45
C ALA A 47 6.51 -19.14 32.76
N SER A 48 6.16 -19.91 31.73
CA SER A 48 6.06 -21.37 31.82
C SER A 48 7.37 -22.01 32.26
N ILE A 49 7.30 -23.20 32.88
CA ILE A 49 8.48 -23.98 33.31
C ILE A 49 9.47 -24.23 32.16
N HIS A 50 8.96 -24.37 30.94
CA HIS A 50 9.76 -24.54 29.71
C HIS A 50 10.73 -23.38 29.45
N VAL A 51 10.38 -22.18 29.91
CA VAL A 51 11.19 -20.97 29.76
C VAL A 51 11.93 -20.63 31.06
N SER A 52 11.26 -20.71 32.21
CA SER A 52 11.80 -20.24 33.49
C SER A 52 12.95 -21.08 34.03
N GLN A 53 13.06 -22.35 33.63
CA GLN A 53 14.18 -23.22 34.02
C GLN A 53 15.52 -22.84 33.36
N PHE A 54 15.51 -22.02 32.30
CA PHE A 54 16.71 -21.64 31.56
C PHE A 54 16.93 -20.11 31.61
N PRO A 55 17.99 -19.62 32.29
CA PRO A 55 18.21 -18.17 32.44
C PRO A 55 18.23 -17.38 31.13
N VAL A 56 18.79 -17.96 30.06
CA VAL A 56 18.86 -17.31 28.74
C VAL A 56 17.48 -17.13 28.11
N LEU A 57 16.58 -18.11 28.26
CA LEU A 57 15.21 -18.02 27.73
C LEU A 57 14.36 -17.09 28.60
N LEU A 58 14.52 -17.16 29.92
CA LEU A 58 13.82 -16.27 30.85
C LEU A 58 14.15 -14.78 30.59
N CYS A 59 15.42 -14.48 30.29
CA CYS A 59 15.81 -13.12 29.90
C CYS A 59 15.09 -12.65 28.63
N GLN A 60 15.03 -13.49 27.58
CA GLN A 60 14.32 -13.17 26.34
C GLN A 60 12.81 -13.01 26.55
N PHE A 61 12.21 -13.86 27.38
CA PHE A 61 10.81 -13.73 27.79
C PHE A 61 10.56 -12.37 28.45
N ALA A 62 11.39 -11.97 29.41
CA ALA A 62 11.24 -10.68 30.07
C ALA A 62 11.38 -9.49 29.11
N MET A 63 12.30 -9.58 28.14
CA MET A 63 12.42 -8.57 27.07
C MET A 63 11.13 -8.48 26.26
N GLY A 64 10.59 -9.61 25.80
CA GLY A 64 9.33 -9.64 25.04
C GLY A 64 8.13 -9.12 25.82
N TYR A 65 8.07 -9.44 27.11
CA TYR A 65 7.04 -8.91 28.01
C TYR A 65 7.11 -7.38 28.10
N ASN A 66 8.31 -6.84 28.30
CA ASN A 66 8.53 -5.40 28.42
C ASN A 66 8.26 -4.64 27.12
N GLU A 67 8.52 -5.23 25.95
CA GLU A 67 8.19 -4.60 24.66
C GLU A 67 6.69 -4.31 24.54
N VAL A 68 5.84 -5.24 24.97
CA VAL A 68 4.38 -5.04 24.97
C VAL A 68 4.00 -3.94 25.94
N LEU A 69 4.61 -3.89 27.13
CA LEU A 69 4.32 -2.82 28.09
C LEU A 69 4.68 -1.45 27.53
N LEU A 70 5.85 -1.32 26.89
CA LEU A 70 6.28 -0.09 26.26
C LEU A 70 5.36 0.32 25.10
N ALA A 71 4.95 -0.63 24.25
CA ALA A 71 4.01 -0.36 23.18
C ALA A 71 2.63 0.07 23.71
N LYS A 72 2.12 -0.56 24.77
CA LYS A 72 0.87 -0.15 25.45
C LYS A 72 0.98 1.26 26.05
N ILE A 73 2.12 1.61 26.66
CA ILE A 73 2.38 2.97 27.17
C ILE A 73 2.39 3.98 26.01
N GLY A 74 2.93 3.59 24.86
CA GLY A 74 2.89 4.37 23.62
C GLY A 74 1.52 4.45 22.95
N GLY A 75 0.49 3.83 23.51
CA GLY A 75 -0.88 3.90 22.99
C GLY A 75 -1.28 2.78 22.02
N ALA A 76 -0.45 1.74 21.83
CA ALA A 76 -0.79 0.64 20.94
C ALA A 76 -2.07 -0.09 21.41
N SER A 77 -3.01 -0.29 20.47
CA SER A 77 -4.23 -1.04 20.70
C SER A 77 -3.96 -2.54 20.88
N ALA A 78 -4.92 -3.28 21.44
CA ALA A 78 -4.81 -4.73 21.56
C ALA A 78 -4.69 -5.40 20.17
N ASP A 79 -5.51 -4.95 19.22
CA ASP A 79 -5.52 -5.48 17.85
C ASP A 79 -4.18 -5.24 17.14
N LEU A 80 -3.59 -4.05 17.29
CA LEU A 80 -2.26 -3.74 16.74
C LEU A 80 -1.17 -4.66 17.33
N LEU A 81 -1.24 -4.93 18.63
CA LEU A 81 -0.29 -5.82 19.29
C LEU A 81 -0.48 -7.28 18.84
N ASP A 82 -1.71 -7.74 18.64
CA ASP A 82 -2.01 -9.09 18.17
C ASP A 82 -1.54 -9.30 16.72
N VAL A 83 -1.84 -8.36 15.81
CA VAL A 83 -1.38 -8.46 14.42
C VAL A 83 0.14 -8.36 14.33
N SER A 84 0.76 -7.46 15.10
CA SER A 84 2.23 -7.33 15.14
C SER A 84 2.89 -8.60 15.68
N LEU A 85 2.29 -9.24 16.69
CA LEU A 85 2.79 -10.50 17.24
C LEU A 85 2.71 -11.63 16.22
N ALA A 86 1.58 -11.73 15.51
CA ALA A 86 1.37 -12.74 14.47
C ALA A 86 2.37 -12.55 13.31
N THR A 87 2.53 -11.32 12.81
CA THR A 87 3.48 -10.98 11.75
C THR A 87 4.91 -11.26 12.20
N ARG A 88 5.28 -10.91 13.44
CA ARG A 88 6.62 -11.21 13.96
C ARG A 88 6.87 -12.71 14.11
N SER A 89 5.85 -13.48 14.46
CA SER A 89 5.95 -14.94 14.50
C SER A 89 6.22 -15.55 13.13
N ARG A 90 5.59 -14.99 12.08
CA ARG A 90 5.86 -15.39 10.70
C ARG A 90 7.26 -14.99 10.27
N PHE A 91 7.71 -13.79 10.62
CA PHE A 91 9.09 -13.33 10.38
C PHE A 91 10.12 -14.31 10.97
N ASP A 92 10.01 -14.58 12.28
CA ASP A 92 10.97 -15.45 12.98
C ASP A 92 10.96 -16.88 12.38
N ALA A 93 9.78 -17.37 11.95
CA ALA A 93 9.64 -18.66 11.29
C ALA A 93 10.26 -18.68 9.87
N ALA A 94 10.05 -17.62 9.08
CA ALA A 94 10.64 -17.47 7.75
C ALA A 94 12.17 -17.41 7.85
N VAL A 95 12.69 -16.66 8.83
CA VAL A 95 14.13 -16.60 9.13
C VAL A 95 14.69 -17.96 9.52
N HIS A 96 14.02 -18.67 10.44
CA HIS A 96 14.48 -19.99 10.86
C HIS A 96 14.50 -21.00 9.72
N LYS A 97 13.53 -20.93 8.81
CA LYS A 97 13.41 -21.83 7.65
C LYS A 97 14.20 -21.38 6.41
N GLN A 98 14.76 -20.18 6.44
CA GLN A 98 15.35 -19.51 5.28
C GLN A 98 14.37 -19.41 4.09
N ASP A 99 13.10 -19.12 4.38
CA ASP A 99 12.02 -19.05 3.39
C ASP A 99 11.89 -17.63 2.83
N SER A 100 12.44 -17.41 1.63
CA SER A 100 12.49 -16.10 0.97
C SER A 100 11.11 -15.58 0.57
N VAL A 101 10.22 -16.46 0.12
CA VAL A 101 8.85 -16.10 -0.30
C VAL A 101 8.06 -15.61 0.91
N TRP A 102 8.11 -16.35 2.02
CA TRP A 102 7.43 -15.95 3.25
C TRP A 102 8.02 -14.68 3.87
N LEU A 103 9.33 -14.45 3.67
CA LEU A 103 9.96 -13.24 4.16
C LEU A 103 9.42 -12.00 3.44
N LEU A 104 9.22 -12.09 2.12
CA LEU A 104 8.59 -11.03 1.33
C LEU A 104 7.17 -10.74 1.81
N ASP A 105 6.32 -11.76 1.95
CA ASP A 105 4.95 -11.61 2.47
C ASP A 105 4.91 -10.94 3.86
N VAL A 106 5.92 -11.21 4.69
CA VAL A 106 6.05 -10.59 6.01
C VAL A 106 6.47 -9.12 5.90
N MET A 107 7.34 -8.75 4.95
CA MET A 107 7.68 -7.33 4.74
C MET A 107 6.44 -6.53 4.32
N TYR A 108 5.61 -7.09 3.43
CA TYR A 108 4.30 -6.53 3.11
C TYR A 108 3.43 -6.35 4.34
N SER A 109 3.30 -7.40 5.15
CA SER A 109 2.49 -7.33 6.38
C SER A 109 3.00 -6.25 7.35
N ILE A 110 4.32 -6.01 7.43
CA ILE A 110 4.89 -4.94 8.27
C ILE A 110 4.52 -3.57 7.71
N CYS A 111 4.64 -3.39 6.39
CA CYS A 111 4.32 -2.14 5.71
C CYS A 111 2.80 -1.84 5.80
N GLU A 112 1.94 -2.83 5.61
CA GLU A 112 0.49 -2.71 5.80
C GLU A 112 0.13 -2.31 7.24
N ILE A 113 0.76 -2.92 8.25
CA ILE A 113 0.55 -2.51 9.65
C ILE A 113 0.95 -1.05 9.84
N ALA A 114 2.06 -0.60 9.26
CA ALA A 114 2.48 0.79 9.35
C ALA A 114 1.47 1.73 8.66
N ALA A 115 1.00 1.38 7.47
CA ALA A 115 0.07 2.18 6.67
C ALA A 115 -1.30 2.30 7.34
N ASP A 116 -1.86 1.19 7.81
CA ASP A 116 -3.22 1.15 8.40
C ASP A 116 -3.30 1.88 9.75
N ASN A 117 -2.18 2.00 10.46
CA ASN A 117 -2.15 2.59 11.80
C ASN A 117 -1.58 4.00 11.82
N GLY A 118 -1.03 4.50 10.70
CA GLY A 118 -0.44 5.84 10.60
C GLY A 118 0.66 6.09 11.64
N THR A 119 1.41 5.04 11.99
CA THR A 119 2.39 5.09 13.09
C THR A 119 3.83 5.05 12.58
N ASP A 120 4.67 5.93 13.13
CA ASP A 120 6.15 5.88 13.00
C ASP A 120 6.79 4.66 13.71
N SER A 121 5.99 3.69 14.16
CA SER A 121 6.45 2.58 14.99
C SER A 121 5.57 1.35 14.82
N VAL A 122 6.16 0.29 14.27
CA VAL A 122 5.56 -1.04 14.22
C VAL A 122 6.07 -1.86 15.42
N PRO A 123 5.23 -2.23 16.39
CA PRO A 123 5.66 -2.96 17.58
C PRO A 123 6.42 -4.24 17.25
N PHE A 124 7.46 -4.54 18.03
CA PHE A 124 8.27 -5.77 17.93
C PHE A 124 9.21 -5.87 16.73
N PHE A 125 9.36 -4.83 15.91
CA PHE A 125 10.26 -4.82 14.75
C PHE A 125 11.39 -3.79 14.85
N SER A 126 11.56 -3.12 16.00
CA SER A 126 12.60 -2.10 16.19
C SER A 126 14.04 -2.62 16.09
N ASP A 127 14.22 -3.93 16.10
CA ASP A 127 15.51 -4.60 15.84
C ASP A 127 15.80 -4.83 14.34
N LEU A 128 14.88 -4.50 13.44
CA LEU A 128 15.08 -4.58 12.00
C LEU A 128 15.66 -3.25 11.47
N PRO A 129 16.89 -3.23 10.92
CA PRO A 129 17.41 -2.05 10.24
C PRO A 129 16.56 -1.60 9.05
N GLU A 130 15.84 -2.53 8.44
CA GLU A 130 14.99 -2.30 7.28
C GLU A 130 13.62 -1.68 7.67
N LEU A 131 13.33 -1.48 8.96
CA LEU A 131 12.02 -0.97 9.37
C LEU A 131 11.75 0.46 8.86
N THR A 132 12.75 1.33 8.87
CA THR A 132 12.56 2.74 8.46
C THR A 132 12.08 2.85 7.01
N MET A 133 12.64 2.09 6.08
CA MET A 133 12.21 2.16 4.67
C MET A 133 10.78 1.64 4.47
N LEU A 134 10.36 0.65 5.27
CA LEU A 134 8.99 0.13 5.22
C LEU A 134 7.99 1.16 5.79
N ILE A 135 8.39 1.92 6.80
CA ILE A 135 7.57 3.01 7.35
C ILE A 135 7.49 4.15 6.35
N ASP A 136 8.60 4.56 5.75
CA ASP A 136 8.62 5.65 4.75
C ASP A 136 7.69 5.32 3.56
N ALA A 137 7.77 4.10 3.03
CA ALA A 137 6.89 3.64 1.95
C ALA A 137 5.41 3.53 2.37
N ALA A 138 5.14 3.18 3.63
CA ALA A 138 3.79 3.15 4.17
C ALA A 138 3.18 4.56 4.28
N VAL A 139 3.98 5.55 4.68
CA VAL A 139 3.56 6.96 4.75
C VAL A 139 3.25 7.48 3.36
N GLU A 140 4.14 7.26 2.39
CA GLU A 140 3.93 7.66 0.99
C GLU A 140 2.63 7.07 0.42
N ARG A 141 2.42 5.76 0.61
CA ARG A 141 1.16 5.09 0.21
C ARG A 141 -0.08 5.74 0.84
N HIS A 142 0.00 6.13 2.11
CA HIS A 142 -1.11 6.78 2.80
C HIS A 142 -1.42 8.16 2.22
N GLU A 143 -0.38 8.98 2.00
CA GLU A 143 -0.50 10.31 1.39
C GLU A 143 -1.11 10.22 -0.02
N ASP A 144 -0.65 9.27 -0.84
CA ASP A 144 -1.19 9.05 -2.18
C ASP A 144 -2.65 8.56 -2.16
N THR A 145 -2.99 7.68 -1.21
CA THR A 145 -4.38 7.19 -1.06
C THR A 145 -5.32 8.34 -0.66
N ASP A 146 -4.89 9.20 0.25
CA ASP A 146 -5.65 10.40 0.65
C ASP A 146 -5.79 11.38 -0.52
N ALA A 147 -4.72 11.60 -1.30
CA ALA A 147 -4.76 12.44 -2.50
C ALA A 147 -5.73 11.90 -3.56
N LEU A 148 -5.75 10.58 -3.80
CA LEU A 148 -6.69 9.93 -4.69
C LEU A 148 -8.14 10.06 -4.21
N ALA A 149 -8.38 9.90 -2.90
CA ALA A 149 -9.70 10.09 -2.32
C ALA A 149 -10.18 11.55 -2.42
N GLU A 150 -9.30 12.52 -2.20
CA GLU A 150 -9.60 13.94 -2.38
C GLU A 150 -9.90 14.28 -3.84
N ALA A 151 -9.10 13.78 -4.77
CA ALA A 151 -9.31 13.95 -6.21
C ALA A 151 -10.66 13.36 -6.66
N ALA A 152 -11.00 12.15 -6.21
CA ALA A 152 -12.29 11.52 -6.49
C ALA A 152 -13.45 12.35 -5.93
N ALA A 153 -13.35 12.84 -4.70
CA ALA A 153 -14.37 13.69 -4.10
C ALA A 153 -14.50 15.04 -4.80
N ALA A 154 -13.39 15.64 -5.24
CA ALA A 154 -13.39 16.87 -6.02
C ALA A 154 -14.06 16.67 -7.39
N HIS A 155 -13.78 15.56 -8.06
CA HIS A 155 -14.39 15.20 -9.33
C HIS A 155 -15.92 15.01 -9.22
N GLU A 156 -16.40 14.36 -8.16
CA GLU A 156 -17.85 14.22 -7.92
C GLU A 156 -18.53 15.56 -7.62
N ARG A 157 -17.87 16.46 -6.86
CA ARG A 157 -18.39 17.83 -6.64
C ARG A 157 -18.45 18.62 -7.95
N TRP A 158 -17.43 18.47 -8.80
CA TRP A 158 -17.40 19.09 -10.12
C TRP A 158 -18.55 18.57 -11.00
N LYS A 159 -18.76 17.25 -11.09
CA LYS A 159 -19.91 16.67 -11.83
C LYS A 159 -21.25 17.21 -11.34
N ALA A 160 -21.43 17.30 -10.03
CA ALA A 160 -22.67 17.82 -9.44
C ALA A 160 -22.89 19.33 -9.70
N ALA A 161 -21.83 20.08 -10.02
CA ALA A 161 -21.88 21.50 -10.35
C ALA A 161 -22.14 21.76 -11.84
N LEU A 162 -22.05 20.75 -12.70
CA LEU A 162 -22.32 20.89 -14.13
C LEU A 162 -23.78 21.34 -14.37
N PRO A 163 -24.03 22.21 -15.37
CA PRO A 163 -25.38 22.60 -15.74
C PRO A 163 -26.14 21.41 -16.35
N THR A 164 -27.47 21.43 -16.27
CA THR A 164 -28.27 20.53 -17.11
C THR A 164 -28.19 20.92 -18.59
N ALA A 165 -28.49 19.99 -19.51
CA ALA A 165 -28.47 20.27 -20.94
C ALA A 165 -29.35 21.47 -21.33
N ALA A 166 -30.55 21.58 -20.73
CA ALA A 166 -31.43 22.72 -20.92
C ALA A 166 -30.83 24.04 -20.41
N GLN A 167 -30.17 24.02 -19.23
CA GLN A 167 -29.51 25.18 -18.67
C GLN A 167 -28.33 25.63 -19.54
N LEU A 168 -27.48 24.69 -19.95
CA LEU A 168 -26.34 24.96 -20.84
C LEU A 168 -26.82 25.52 -22.18
N MET A 169 -27.81 24.88 -22.82
CA MET A 169 -28.39 25.37 -24.08
C MET A 169 -28.95 26.79 -23.93
N SER A 170 -29.67 27.07 -22.83
CA SER A 170 -30.21 28.40 -22.55
C SER A 170 -29.10 29.43 -22.36
N ASP A 171 -28.02 29.06 -21.68
CA ASP A 171 -26.87 29.94 -21.42
C ASP A 171 -26.11 30.27 -22.71
N VAL A 172 -25.86 29.26 -23.53
CA VAL A 172 -25.23 29.39 -24.85
C VAL A 172 -26.08 30.27 -25.76
N LYS A 173 -27.39 30.01 -25.85
CA LYS A 173 -28.33 30.86 -26.61
C LYS A 173 -28.31 32.32 -26.16
N ARG A 174 -28.17 32.57 -24.86
CA ARG A 174 -28.16 33.93 -24.32
C ARG A 174 -26.84 34.65 -24.60
N LYS A 175 -25.71 33.95 -24.53
CA LYS A 175 -24.36 34.54 -24.55
C LYS A 175 -23.71 34.50 -25.95
N ALA A 176 -24.12 33.57 -26.81
CA ALA A 176 -23.64 33.39 -28.18
C ALA A 176 -24.83 33.19 -29.13
N SER A 177 -25.50 34.30 -29.47
CA SER A 177 -26.72 34.32 -30.30
C SER A 177 -26.53 34.94 -31.69
N ALA A 178 -25.45 35.69 -31.89
CA ALA A 178 -25.12 36.29 -33.18
C ALA A 178 -24.00 35.50 -33.87
N ASP A 179 -24.01 35.56 -35.20
CA ASP A 179 -23.02 34.89 -36.04
C ASP A 179 -21.58 35.22 -35.62
N GLY A 180 -20.74 34.19 -35.48
CA GLY A 180 -19.35 34.32 -35.04
C GLY A 180 -19.15 34.58 -33.54
N GLN A 181 -20.20 34.67 -32.73
CA GLN A 181 -20.05 34.68 -31.27
C GLN A 181 -19.71 33.30 -30.75
N LYS A 182 -18.93 33.25 -29.67
CA LYS A 182 -18.51 32.00 -29.03
C LYS A 182 -18.91 31.91 -27.57
N TYR A 183 -19.07 30.69 -27.08
CA TYR A 183 -19.26 30.36 -25.68
C TYR A 183 -18.27 29.27 -25.28
N GLU A 184 -17.53 29.49 -24.20
CA GLU A 184 -16.55 28.52 -23.68
C GLU A 184 -17.21 27.66 -22.59
N PHE A 185 -16.97 26.36 -22.62
CA PHE A 185 -17.51 25.38 -21.67
C PHE A 185 -16.54 24.22 -21.46
N GLU A 186 -15.97 24.07 -20.25
CA GLU A 186 -15.11 22.92 -19.86
C GLU A 186 -14.04 22.57 -20.93
N GLY A 187 -13.37 23.59 -21.48
CA GLY A 187 -12.36 23.44 -22.55
C GLY A 187 -12.92 23.48 -23.98
N TYR A 188 -14.21 23.26 -24.19
CA TYR A 188 -14.86 23.35 -25.49
C TYR A 188 -15.27 24.77 -25.86
N THR A 189 -15.13 25.13 -27.15
CA THR A 189 -15.67 26.37 -27.70
C THR A 189 -16.87 26.09 -28.58
N LEU A 190 -18.02 26.68 -28.26
CA LEU A 190 -19.23 26.62 -29.08
C LEU A 190 -19.36 27.90 -29.92
N TRP A 191 -19.31 27.78 -31.25
CA TRP A 191 -19.45 28.88 -32.20
C TRP A 191 -20.88 28.97 -32.71
N CYS A 192 -21.51 30.14 -32.57
CA CYS A 192 -22.87 30.34 -33.03
C CYS A 192 -22.96 30.38 -34.55
N GLU A 193 -23.78 29.50 -35.10
CA GLU A 193 -24.07 29.39 -36.54
C GLU A 193 -25.57 29.56 -36.80
N PRO A 194 -26.08 30.80 -36.76
CA PRO A 194 -27.51 31.06 -36.85
C PRO A 194 -28.10 30.66 -38.21
N ALA A 195 -27.30 30.67 -39.29
CA ALA A 195 -27.71 30.17 -40.60
C ALA A 195 -28.01 28.67 -40.62
N HIS A 196 -27.40 27.91 -39.70
CA HIS A 196 -27.55 26.46 -39.56
C HIS A 196 -28.43 26.07 -38.36
N GLY A 197 -28.91 27.06 -37.59
CA GLY A 197 -29.83 26.84 -36.47
C GLY A 197 -29.20 26.20 -35.24
N GLY A 198 -27.89 26.36 -35.02
CA GLY A 198 -27.17 25.71 -33.93
C GLY A 198 -25.78 26.28 -33.67
N TRP A 199 -24.92 25.47 -33.07
CA TRP A 199 -23.54 25.81 -32.73
C TRP A 199 -22.59 24.71 -33.21
N SER A 200 -21.51 25.10 -33.88
CA SER A 200 -20.40 24.20 -34.15
C SER A 200 -19.46 24.14 -32.94
N LEU A 201 -18.86 22.97 -32.72
CA LEU A 201 -17.98 22.72 -31.59
C LEU A 201 -16.52 22.73 -32.05
N THR A 202 -15.68 23.47 -31.34
CA THR A 202 -14.23 23.27 -31.31
C THR A 202 -13.90 22.56 -30.00
N ASN A 203 -13.14 21.47 -30.07
CA ASN A 203 -12.76 20.73 -28.87
C ASN A 203 -11.68 21.47 -28.05
N ALA A 204 -11.33 20.93 -26.89
CA ALA A 204 -10.28 21.46 -26.01
C ALA A 204 -8.89 21.60 -26.68
N TYR A 205 -8.73 21.00 -27.85
CA TYR A 205 -7.48 20.86 -28.57
C TYR A 205 -7.42 21.75 -29.81
N GLY A 206 -8.44 22.59 -30.01
CA GLY A 206 -8.52 23.56 -31.11
C GLY A 206 -8.93 22.95 -32.46
N VAL A 207 -9.48 21.73 -32.47
CA VAL A 207 -10.04 21.12 -33.69
C VAL A 207 -11.45 21.64 -33.90
N ASP A 208 -11.62 22.46 -34.93
CA ASP A 208 -12.90 23.06 -35.30
C ASP A 208 -13.87 22.04 -35.95
N TYR A 209 -15.17 22.31 -35.87
CA TYR A 209 -16.25 21.54 -36.50
C TYR A 209 -16.32 20.06 -36.13
N CYS A 210 -15.86 19.69 -34.93
CA CYS A 210 -15.87 18.29 -34.49
C CYS A 210 -17.29 17.75 -34.21
N ALA A 211 -18.24 18.64 -33.88
CA ALA A 211 -19.65 18.31 -33.70
C ALA A 211 -20.55 19.53 -33.98
N PHE A 212 -21.86 19.29 -34.10
CA PHE A 212 -22.87 20.34 -34.25
C PHE A 212 -24.01 20.14 -33.25
N LEU A 213 -24.29 21.17 -32.46
CA LEU A 213 -25.30 21.15 -31.40
C LEU A 213 -26.50 22.01 -31.80
N SER A 214 -27.68 21.41 -31.87
CA SER A 214 -28.92 22.12 -32.26
C SER A 214 -30.13 21.81 -31.37
N SER A 215 -30.00 20.80 -30.51
CA SER A 215 -31.08 20.34 -29.63
C SER A 215 -30.56 20.05 -28.23
N GLU A 216 -31.46 20.01 -27.24
CA GLU A 216 -31.11 19.65 -25.87
C GLU A 216 -30.41 18.28 -25.79
N ALA A 217 -30.78 17.31 -26.62
CA ALA A 217 -30.09 16.02 -26.70
C ALA A 217 -28.62 16.14 -27.15
N SER A 218 -28.31 17.09 -28.03
CA SER A 218 -26.91 17.36 -28.46
C SER A 218 -26.09 18.01 -27.33
N PHE A 219 -26.72 18.84 -26.51
CA PHE A 219 -26.10 19.39 -25.29
C PHE A 219 -25.94 18.34 -24.19
N GLN A 220 -26.88 17.40 -24.06
CA GLN A 220 -26.75 16.27 -23.15
C GLN A 220 -25.57 15.37 -23.56
N TRP A 221 -25.43 15.07 -24.86
CA TRP A 221 -24.27 14.34 -25.36
C TRP A 221 -22.95 15.03 -25.03
N LEU A 222 -22.87 16.36 -25.17
CA LEU A 222 -21.66 17.11 -24.79
C LEU A 222 -21.38 17.03 -23.29
N LEU A 223 -22.42 17.09 -22.45
CA LEU A 223 -22.27 16.91 -21.00
C LEU A 223 -21.79 15.49 -20.66
N ASP A 224 -22.34 14.48 -21.31
CA ASP A 224 -21.93 13.09 -21.12
C ASP A 224 -20.47 12.89 -21.54
N ALA A 225 -20.07 13.48 -22.67
CA ALA A 225 -18.68 13.46 -23.14
C ALA A 225 -17.72 14.13 -22.15
N VAL A 226 -18.11 15.27 -21.57
CA VAL A 226 -17.35 15.95 -20.50
C VAL A 226 -17.26 15.07 -19.25
N VAL A 227 -18.37 14.48 -18.80
CA VAL A 227 -18.42 13.65 -17.59
C VAL A 227 -17.58 12.39 -17.72
N ASN A 228 -17.55 11.79 -18.90
CA ASN A 228 -16.85 10.55 -19.19
C ASN A 228 -15.40 10.77 -19.66
N ASP A 229 -14.96 12.04 -19.74
CA ASP A 229 -13.65 12.41 -20.32
C ASP A 229 -13.46 11.80 -21.73
N GLU A 230 -14.54 11.78 -22.52
CA GLU A 230 -14.50 11.26 -23.87
C GLU A 230 -13.73 12.22 -24.77
N ASP A 231 -12.64 11.72 -25.36
CA ASP A 231 -11.87 12.41 -26.39
C ASP A 231 -12.74 12.69 -27.62
N VAL A 232 -13.41 13.84 -27.62
CA VAL A 232 -14.02 14.39 -28.83
C VAL A 232 -12.90 14.97 -29.72
N GLY A 233 -11.97 14.12 -30.20
CA GLY A 233 -10.77 14.42 -31.01
C GLY A 233 -9.43 14.20 -30.28
N ALA A 234 -8.31 14.07 -31.02
CA ALA A 234 -7.01 13.61 -30.47
C ALA A 234 -6.32 14.57 -29.46
N VAL A 235 -5.81 14.00 -28.35
CA VAL A 235 -5.15 14.62 -27.18
C VAL A 235 -3.90 15.48 -27.51
N PRO A 236 -3.74 16.69 -26.94
CA PRO A 236 -2.59 17.56 -27.07
C PRO A 236 -1.61 17.36 -25.91
N PRO A 237 -0.36 17.80 -26.09
CA PRO A 237 0.70 17.53 -25.12
C PRO A 237 0.45 18.22 -23.77
N GLY A 238 0.53 17.47 -22.66
CA GLY A 238 0.36 17.96 -21.29
C GLY A 238 -1.06 17.83 -20.70
N CYS A 239 -2.01 17.35 -21.49
CA CYS A 239 -3.32 16.85 -21.02
C CYS A 239 -3.46 15.34 -21.30
N GLU A 240 -2.35 14.66 -21.60
CA GLU A 240 -2.33 13.21 -21.53
C GLU A 240 -2.84 12.82 -20.12
N LYS A 241 -3.60 11.72 -20.03
CA LYS A 241 -3.66 10.97 -18.77
C LYS A 241 -2.26 11.05 -18.17
N ILE A 242 -2.12 11.50 -16.91
CA ILE A 242 -1.02 10.97 -16.09
C ILE A 242 -1.15 9.49 -16.34
N ALA A 243 -0.17 8.96 -17.07
CA ALA A 243 -0.45 7.80 -17.87
C ALA A 243 -1.05 6.73 -16.96
N ASP A 244 -1.81 5.78 -17.52
CA ASP A 244 -1.88 4.46 -16.91
C ASP A 244 -0.46 3.83 -16.96
N ASP A 245 0.57 4.58 -16.58
CA ASP A 245 1.75 4.13 -15.91
C ASP A 245 1.16 3.37 -14.73
N ALA A 246 0.87 2.09 -14.98
CA ALA A 246 0.53 1.16 -13.92
C ALA A 246 1.56 1.26 -12.78
N ASP A 247 2.76 1.76 -13.10
CA ASP A 247 3.89 2.19 -12.28
C ASP A 247 3.63 3.30 -11.23
N ASP A 248 2.59 4.13 -11.37
CA ASP A 248 2.25 5.22 -10.41
C ASP A 248 1.15 4.81 -9.39
N HIS A 249 0.74 3.54 -9.36
CA HIS A 249 -0.16 3.07 -8.30
C HIS A 249 0.59 3.10 -6.95
N PRO A 250 0.01 3.63 -5.86
CA PRO A 250 0.69 3.73 -4.56
C PRO A 250 1.14 2.38 -3.97
N ASP A 251 0.61 1.28 -4.50
CA ASP A 251 1.04 -0.07 -4.12
C ASP A 251 2.41 -0.47 -4.71
N ILE A 252 2.91 0.23 -5.74
CA ILE A 252 4.19 -0.10 -6.39
C ILE A 252 5.40 0.39 -5.59
N VAL A 253 5.31 1.59 -5.01
CA VAL A 253 6.34 2.07 -4.08
C VAL A 253 6.46 1.13 -2.89
N MET A 254 5.31 0.73 -2.33
CA MET A 254 5.24 -0.28 -1.29
C MET A 254 5.84 -1.61 -1.74
N PHE A 255 5.53 -2.07 -2.97
CA PHE A 255 6.03 -3.32 -3.52
C PHE A 255 7.56 -3.35 -3.54
N TYR A 256 8.18 -2.33 -4.13
CA TYR A 256 9.64 -2.25 -4.24
C TYR A 256 10.32 -2.10 -2.87
N ALA A 257 9.74 -1.32 -1.95
CA ALA A 257 10.30 -1.19 -0.60
C ALA A 257 10.26 -2.52 0.16
N CYS A 258 9.19 -3.30 0.03
CA CYS A 258 9.06 -4.62 0.64
C CYS A 258 10.04 -5.63 0.04
N GLU A 259 10.22 -5.62 -1.28
CA GLU A 259 11.19 -6.47 -1.98
C GLU A 259 12.63 -6.15 -1.55
N ASP A 260 13.00 -4.86 -1.57
CA ASP A 260 14.32 -4.40 -1.13
C ASP A 260 14.59 -4.76 0.34
N ALA A 261 13.61 -4.59 1.21
CA ALA A 261 13.72 -4.96 2.62
C ALA A 261 13.95 -6.47 2.78
N ALA A 262 13.19 -7.30 2.06
CA ALA A 262 13.35 -8.75 2.09
C ALA A 262 14.75 -9.16 1.62
N ILE A 263 15.23 -8.59 0.51
CA ILE A 263 16.58 -8.83 -0.02
C ILE A 263 17.65 -8.44 1.00
N ARG A 264 17.53 -7.28 1.65
CA ARG A 264 18.50 -6.82 2.67
C ARG A 264 18.53 -7.74 3.88
N VAL A 265 17.37 -8.21 4.35
CA VAL A 265 17.29 -9.19 5.43
C VAL A 265 17.97 -10.51 5.03
N MET A 266 17.69 -11.02 3.83
CA MET A 266 18.31 -12.24 3.30
C MET A 266 19.84 -12.13 3.24
N GLN A 267 20.36 -11.03 2.68
CA GLN A 267 21.79 -10.78 2.59
C GLN A 267 22.45 -10.69 3.97
N ARG A 268 21.82 -9.96 4.91
CA ARG A 268 22.31 -9.79 6.28
C ARG A 268 22.35 -11.11 7.06
N LEU A 269 21.41 -12.00 6.80
CA LEU A 269 21.29 -13.29 7.48
C LEU A 269 21.98 -14.44 6.73
N GLY A 270 22.57 -14.17 5.56
CA GLY A 270 23.30 -15.15 4.76
C GLY A 270 22.39 -16.23 4.16
N PHE A 271 21.19 -15.85 3.74
CA PHE A 271 20.32 -16.77 2.99
C PHE A 271 21.00 -17.14 1.67
N PRO A 272 20.80 -18.37 1.16
CA PRO A 272 21.24 -18.74 -0.18
C PRO A 272 20.64 -17.76 -1.19
N ASN A 273 21.44 -17.31 -2.16
CA ASN A 273 20.93 -16.46 -3.21
C ASN A 273 19.91 -17.25 -4.05
N PRO A 274 18.65 -16.79 -4.19
CA PRO A 274 17.66 -17.51 -5.00
C PRO A 274 18.14 -17.71 -6.45
N ASN A 275 18.98 -16.82 -6.98
CA ASN A 275 19.57 -16.94 -8.31
C ASN A 275 20.78 -17.89 -8.40
N GLU A 276 21.34 -18.36 -7.29
CA GLU A 276 22.36 -19.41 -7.27
C GLU A 276 21.75 -20.81 -7.21
N GLN A 277 20.49 -20.93 -6.78
CA GLN A 277 19.79 -22.21 -6.63
C GLN A 277 19.33 -22.77 -7.99
N ASP A 278 18.85 -21.91 -8.90
CA ASP A 278 18.54 -22.29 -10.29
C ASP A 278 19.79 -22.76 -11.08
N SER A 279 20.99 -22.33 -10.68
CA SER A 279 22.25 -22.76 -11.30
C SER A 279 22.72 -24.15 -10.85
N LEU A 280 22.20 -24.66 -9.73
CA LEU A 280 22.48 -26.01 -9.23
C LEU A 280 21.51 -27.05 -9.80
N ASP A 281 20.25 -26.68 -10.02
CA ASP A 281 19.26 -27.56 -10.65
C ASP A 281 19.48 -27.70 -12.16
N ALA A 282 20.06 -26.69 -12.83
CA ALA A 282 20.45 -26.76 -14.24
C ALA A 282 21.70 -27.61 -14.53
N ASN A 283 22.41 -28.07 -13.50
CA ASN A 283 23.62 -28.92 -13.64
C ASN A 283 23.35 -30.40 -13.33
N TYR A 284 22.09 -30.79 -13.13
CA TYR A 284 21.65 -32.18 -12.91
C TYR A 284 20.57 -32.65 -13.90
N GLU A 285 20.56 -32.11 -15.12
CA GLU A 285 19.89 -32.73 -16.28
C GLU A 285 20.89 -33.25 -17.32
#